data_AF-A0A165NCH1-F1
#
_entry.id   AF-A0A165NCH1-F1
#
_cell.length_a   1.000
_cell.length_b   1.000
_cell.length_c   1.000
_cell.angle_alpha   90.00
_cell.angle_beta   90.00
_cell.angle_gamma   90.00
#
_symmetry.space_group_name_H-M   'P 1'
#
loop_
_entity.id
_entity.type
_entity.pdbx_description
1 polymer ?
#
loop_
_entity_poly.entity_id
_entity_poly.type
_entity_poly.pdbx_seq_one_letter_code
_entity_poly.pdbx_strand_id
1 'polypeptide(L)'
;MFEPAQQTSARDLAILASEVYLRFPQYRDVFATSKVLIDGAEIKSYNELLTRLPGTVGMKTGFVCSSGRNIVALTDHGGQRFMAVVLGATTGRERSERAAKLLTEAMTGELTPNGLQLNEIANDLQRQPENMRKRVCSSQSAAYEAQQNKRYPMGIGRNKSYLKAAVKHKSHSIRTWKAAVGFSGPLPYPKPK
;
A
#
# COMPACT_ATOMS: atom_id res chain seq x y z
N MET A 1 7.06 14.05 -10.69
CA MET A 1 7.34 14.01 -9.24
C MET A 1 8.06 12.70 -8.87
N PHE A 2 9.16 12.35 -9.55
CA PHE A 2 10.06 11.26 -9.18
C PHE A 2 11.46 11.87 -9.09
N GLU A 3 12.16 11.59 -8.00
CA GLU A 3 13.53 12.06 -7.74
C GLU A 3 14.38 10.87 -7.28
N PRO A 4 15.42 10.43 -8.02
CA PRO A 4 16.26 9.29 -7.65
C PRO A 4 16.90 9.37 -6.26
N ALA A 5 17.20 10.59 -5.78
CA ALA A 5 17.76 10.81 -4.44
C ALA A 5 16.71 10.64 -3.32
N GLN A 6 15.41 10.67 -3.63
CA GLN A 6 14.35 10.46 -2.65
C GLN A 6 14.17 8.95 -2.39
N GLN A 7 14.81 8.47 -1.33
CA GLN A 7 14.86 7.06 -0.97
C GLN A 7 14.28 6.83 0.43
N THR A 8 13.77 5.61 0.67
CA THR A 8 13.24 5.19 1.97
C THR A 8 13.41 3.68 2.10
N SER A 9 13.47 3.18 3.33
CA SER A 9 13.44 1.74 3.62
C SER A 9 12.08 1.29 4.14
N ALA A 10 11.89 -0.03 4.25
CA ALA A 10 10.71 -0.59 4.90
C ALA A 10 10.63 -0.19 6.38
N ARG A 11 11.78 -0.08 7.05
CA ARG A 11 11.89 0.37 8.45
C ARG A 11 11.46 1.82 8.60
N ASP A 12 11.95 2.72 7.75
CA ASP A 12 11.61 4.15 7.81
C ASP A 12 10.10 4.36 7.65
N LEU A 13 9.49 3.62 6.71
CA LEU A 13 8.04 3.65 6.50
C LEU A 13 7.26 3.06 7.68
N ALA A 14 7.78 2.02 8.35
CA ALA A 14 7.16 1.47 9.54
C ALA A 14 7.22 2.46 10.72
N ILE A 15 8.34 3.17 10.89
CA ILE A 15 8.47 4.24 11.90
C ILE A 15 7.48 5.36 11.60
N LEU A 16 7.50 5.88 10.35
CA LEU A 16 6.60 6.95 9.93
C LEU A 16 5.14 6.56 10.10
N ALA A 17 4.76 5.35 9.67
CA ALA A 17 3.38 4.90 9.77
C ALA A 17 2.92 4.71 11.22
N SER A 18 3.80 4.18 12.08
CA SER A 18 3.54 4.06 13.51
C SER A 18 3.29 5.43 14.13
N GLU A 19 4.15 6.40 13.84
CA GLU A 19 4.02 7.76 14.35
C GLU A 19 2.76 8.46 13.82
N VAL A 20 2.47 8.35 12.52
CA VAL A 20 1.24 8.90 11.93
C VAL A 20 0.01 8.32 12.61
N TYR A 21 -0.04 7.01 12.80
CA TYR A 21 -1.20 6.34 13.38
C TYR A 21 -1.39 6.66 14.88
N LEU A 22 -0.30 6.76 15.64
CA LEU A 22 -0.32 7.02 17.08
C LEU A 22 -0.59 8.50 17.38
N ARG A 23 0.10 9.42 16.70
CA ARG A 23 0.05 10.86 17.03
C ARG A 23 -1.07 11.63 16.35
N PHE A 24 -1.60 11.12 15.24
CA PHE A 24 -2.61 11.83 14.46
C PHE A 24 -3.91 11.00 14.29
N PRO A 25 -4.59 10.66 15.40
CA PRO A 25 -5.82 9.86 15.36
C PRO A 25 -6.91 10.48 14.48
N GLN A 26 -6.94 11.80 14.32
CA GLN A 26 -7.89 12.52 13.46
C GLN A 26 -7.81 12.15 11.97
N TYR A 27 -6.69 11.58 11.50
CA TYR A 27 -6.53 11.16 10.10
C TYR A 27 -6.77 9.67 9.86
N ARG A 28 -7.05 8.87 10.90
CA ARG A 28 -7.28 7.42 10.75
C ARG A 28 -8.43 7.11 9.78
N ASP A 29 -9.48 7.92 9.82
CA ASP A 29 -10.64 7.77 8.95
C ASP A 29 -10.30 7.95 7.46
N VAL A 30 -9.35 8.84 7.15
CA VAL A 30 -8.87 9.03 5.78
C VAL A 30 -8.20 7.74 5.27
N PHE A 31 -7.37 7.11 6.10
CA PHE A 31 -6.67 5.87 5.72
C PHE A 31 -7.59 4.64 5.66
N ALA A 32 -8.64 4.61 6.48
CA ALA A 32 -9.64 3.54 6.49
C ALA A 32 -10.67 3.64 5.35
N THR A 33 -10.67 4.74 4.58
CA THR A 33 -11.62 4.96 3.49
C THR A 33 -11.28 4.11 2.27
N SER A 34 -12.19 3.22 1.87
CA SER A 34 -12.01 2.35 0.70
C SER A 34 -12.38 3.03 -0.61
N LYS A 35 -13.28 4.02 -0.57
CA LYS A 35 -13.67 4.81 -1.74
C LYS A 35 -14.26 6.17 -1.35
N VAL A 36 -14.18 7.12 -2.26
CA VAL A 36 -14.83 8.43 -2.16
C VAL A 36 -15.66 8.66 -3.42
N LEU A 37 -16.88 9.16 -3.27
CA LEU A 37 -17.70 9.65 -4.38
C LEU A 37 -17.58 11.16 -4.43
N ILE A 38 -17.11 11.72 -5.54
CA ILE A 38 -17.03 13.17 -5.77
C ILE A 38 -17.96 13.51 -6.93
N ASP A 39 -19.06 14.22 -6.65
CA ASP A 39 -20.06 14.59 -7.66
C ASP A 39 -20.58 13.40 -8.49
N GLY A 40 -20.73 12.25 -7.83
CA GLY A 40 -21.16 10.99 -8.45
C GLY A 40 -20.02 10.17 -9.07
N ALA A 41 -18.82 10.71 -9.23
CA ALA A 41 -17.65 9.97 -9.70
C ALA A 41 -17.00 9.18 -8.55
N GLU A 42 -16.86 7.86 -8.73
CA GLU A 42 -16.26 6.98 -7.72
C GLU A 42 -14.73 6.91 -7.87
N ILE A 43 -14.02 7.23 -6.79
CA ILE A 43 -12.57 7.10 -6.65
C ILE A 43 -12.28 6.01 -5.62
N LYS A 44 -11.75 4.87 -6.08
CA LYS A 44 -11.41 3.74 -5.21
C LYS A 44 -9.99 3.89 -4.66
N SER A 45 -9.80 3.48 -3.42
CA SER A 45 -8.47 3.27 -2.84
C SER A 45 -7.78 2.12 -3.57
N TYR A 46 -6.49 2.29 -3.87
CA TYR A 46 -5.65 1.21 -4.37
C TYR A 46 -5.28 0.18 -3.30
N ASN A 47 -5.56 0.46 -2.02
CA ASN A 47 -5.39 -0.50 -0.93
C ASN A 47 -6.61 -1.44 -0.89
N GLU A 48 -6.54 -2.55 -1.63
CA GLU A 48 -7.65 -3.51 -1.67
C GLU A 48 -7.85 -4.29 -0.36
N LEU A 49 -6.88 -4.29 0.55
CA LEU A 49 -7.01 -4.95 1.85
C LEU A 49 -8.15 -4.32 2.66
N LEU A 50 -8.45 -3.03 2.47
CA LEU A 50 -9.57 -2.34 3.11
C LEU A 50 -10.91 -3.07 2.89
N THR A 51 -11.12 -3.69 1.72
CA THR A 51 -12.37 -4.40 1.44
C THR A 51 -12.22 -5.91 1.48
N ARG A 52 -10.99 -6.44 1.53
CA ARG A 52 -10.71 -7.88 1.31
C ARG A 52 -9.97 -8.56 2.46
N LEU A 53 -9.46 -7.82 3.43
CA LEU A 53 -8.82 -8.37 4.63
C LEU A 53 -9.50 -7.75 5.88
N PRO A 54 -10.30 -8.54 6.63
CA PRO A 54 -10.98 -8.05 7.83
C PRO A 54 -10.02 -7.42 8.84
N GLY A 55 -10.45 -6.33 9.47
CA GLY A 55 -9.65 -5.58 10.43
C GLY A 55 -8.67 -4.58 9.79
N THR A 56 -8.59 -4.46 8.47
CA THR A 56 -7.72 -3.47 7.82
C THR A 56 -8.20 -2.04 8.08
N VAL A 57 -7.30 -1.21 8.61
CA VAL A 57 -7.57 0.20 8.98
C VAL A 57 -6.70 1.20 8.20
N GLY A 58 -5.86 0.74 7.28
CA GLY A 58 -5.03 1.61 6.44
C GLY A 58 -3.90 0.87 5.70
N MET A 59 -2.90 1.55 5.14
CA MET A 59 -2.77 3.00 5.09
C MET A 59 -2.51 3.52 3.68
N LYS A 60 -1.36 3.20 3.07
CA LYS A 60 -0.94 3.85 1.83
C LYS A 60 -0.27 2.89 0.87
N THR A 61 -0.60 3.07 -0.41
CA THR A 61 0.06 2.39 -1.53
C THR A 61 0.91 3.37 -2.33
N GLY A 62 1.92 2.87 -3.03
CA GLY A 62 2.78 3.66 -3.91
C GLY A 62 3.21 2.89 -5.15
N PHE A 63 3.45 3.60 -6.25
CA PHE A 63 4.02 3.03 -7.46
C PHE A 63 4.77 4.10 -8.25
N VAL A 64 6.05 3.85 -8.50
CA VAL A 64 6.79 4.40 -9.62
C VAL A 64 7.58 3.26 -10.25
N CYS A 65 7.93 3.39 -11.53
CA CYS A 65 8.62 2.31 -12.25
C CYS A 65 9.91 1.86 -11.55
N SER A 66 10.66 2.77 -10.94
CA SER A 66 11.88 2.46 -10.19
C SER A 66 11.64 1.73 -8.87
N SER A 67 10.46 1.89 -8.24
CA SER A 67 10.17 1.31 -6.91
C SER A 67 9.33 0.03 -6.95
N GLY A 68 8.73 -0.30 -8.09
CA GLY A 68 7.65 -1.28 -8.14
C GLY A 68 6.43 -0.81 -7.32
N ARG A 69 5.53 -1.75 -7.02
CA ARG A 69 4.28 -1.51 -6.29
C ARG A 69 4.50 -1.76 -4.79
N ASN A 70 4.15 -0.76 -3.99
CA ASN A 70 4.44 -0.70 -2.56
C ASN A 70 3.17 -0.54 -1.74
N ILE A 71 3.17 -1.05 -0.51
CA ILE A 71 2.10 -0.85 0.46
C ILE A 71 2.65 -0.81 1.89
N VAL A 72 2.11 0.11 2.69
CA VAL A 72 2.08 0.01 4.15
C VAL A 72 0.64 -0.30 4.53
N ALA A 73 0.42 -1.50 5.05
CA ALA A 73 -0.89 -2.00 5.47
C ALA A 73 -0.92 -2.15 7.00
N LEU A 74 -2.07 -1.81 7.60
CA LEU A 74 -2.28 -1.86 9.04
C LEU A 74 -3.62 -2.55 9.33
N THR A 75 -3.62 -3.53 10.23
CA THR A 75 -4.82 -4.18 10.74
C THR A 75 -4.96 -4.00 12.25
N ASP A 76 -6.20 -3.99 12.72
CA ASP A 76 -6.58 -4.14 14.12
C ASP A 76 -7.28 -5.50 14.28
N HIS A 77 -6.75 -6.35 15.16
CA HIS A 77 -7.27 -7.66 15.45
C HIS A 77 -7.14 -7.97 16.94
N GLY A 78 -8.28 -8.12 17.63
CA GLY A 78 -8.31 -8.44 19.06
C GLY A 78 -7.66 -7.38 19.96
N GLY A 79 -7.68 -6.10 19.55
CA GLY A 79 -7.01 -5.02 20.28
C GLY A 79 -5.50 -4.93 20.04
N GLN A 80 -4.94 -5.84 19.24
CA GLN A 80 -3.57 -5.78 18.75
C GLN A 80 -3.52 -5.21 17.34
N ARG A 81 -2.45 -4.47 17.05
CA ARG A 81 -2.24 -3.83 15.75
C ARG A 81 -1.06 -4.47 15.03
N PHE A 82 -1.27 -4.86 13.78
CA PHE A 82 -0.26 -5.51 12.95
C PHE A 82 0.01 -4.67 11.71
N MET A 83 1.28 -4.44 11.42
CA MET A 83 1.71 -3.66 10.27
C MET A 83 2.55 -4.52 9.33
N ALA A 84 2.27 -4.42 8.03
CA ALA A 84 3.11 -5.00 6.99
C ALA A 84 3.56 -3.91 6.01
N VAL A 85 4.88 -3.83 5.79
CA VAL A 85 5.47 -2.97 4.78
C VAL A 85 6.02 -3.85 3.66
N VAL A 86 5.44 -3.73 2.46
CA VAL A 86 5.87 -4.47 1.27
C VAL A 86 6.36 -3.46 0.23
N LEU A 87 7.62 -3.62 -0.18
CA LEU A 87 8.25 -2.84 -1.23
C LEU A 87 8.54 -3.74 -2.45
N GLY A 88 8.50 -3.15 -3.64
CA GLY A 88 9.00 -3.76 -4.87
C GLY A 88 8.18 -4.93 -5.40
N ALA A 89 6.85 -4.93 -5.22
CA ALA A 89 6.01 -5.94 -5.86
C ALA A 89 5.78 -5.62 -7.35
N THR A 90 5.60 -6.66 -8.16
CA THR A 90 5.45 -6.53 -9.62
C THR A 90 4.05 -6.11 -9.99
N THR A 91 3.02 -6.67 -9.34
CA THR A 91 1.60 -6.40 -9.64
C THR A 91 0.82 -5.95 -8.41
N GLY A 92 -0.38 -5.41 -8.63
CA GLY A 92 -1.29 -5.06 -7.52
C GLY A 92 -1.67 -6.30 -6.71
N ARG A 93 -1.99 -7.40 -7.41
CA ARG A 93 -2.27 -8.71 -6.81
C ARG A 93 -1.10 -9.18 -5.94
N GLU A 94 0.11 -9.25 -6.49
CA GLU A 94 1.29 -9.71 -5.76
C GLU A 94 1.52 -8.88 -4.48
N ARG A 95 1.48 -7.55 -4.61
CA ARG A 95 1.64 -6.63 -3.48
C ARG A 95 0.64 -6.91 -2.37
N SER A 96 -0.64 -7.00 -2.72
CA SER A 96 -1.72 -7.13 -1.75
C SER A 96 -1.79 -8.51 -1.13
N GLU A 97 -1.54 -9.57 -1.89
CA GLU A 97 -1.46 -10.94 -1.37
C GLU A 97 -0.28 -11.12 -0.43
N ARG A 98 0.90 -10.56 -0.77
CA ARG A 98 2.07 -10.57 0.13
C ARG A 98 1.77 -9.87 1.46
N ALA A 99 1.15 -8.69 1.40
CA ALA A 99 0.77 -7.96 2.61
C ALA A 99 -0.29 -8.71 3.43
N ALA A 100 -1.32 -9.25 2.76
CA ALA A 100 -2.38 -10.02 3.43
C ALA A 100 -1.84 -11.30 4.07
N LYS A 101 -0.90 -11.99 3.42
CA LYS A 101 -0.20 -13.15 3.98
C LYS A 101 0.52 -12.80 5.27
N LEU A 102 1.40 -11.80 5.24
CA LEU A 102 2.17 -11.36 6.41
C LEU A 102 1.27 -10.98 7.58
N LEU A 103 0.22 -10.19 7.31
CA LEU A 103 -0.73 -9.76 8.34
C LEU A 103 -1.53 -10.95 8.90
N THR A 104 -2.02 -11.84 8.03
CA THR A 104 -2.78 -13.01 8.47
C THR A 104 -1.93 -13.90 9.35
N GLU A 105 -0.71 -14.22 8.93
CA GLU A 105 0.20 -15.10 9.67
C GLU A 105 0.64 -14.48 11.00
N ALA A 106 0.82 -13.16 11.06
CA ALA A 106 1.08 -12.47 12.31
C ALA A 106 -0.13 -12.51 13.26
N MET A 107 -1.35 -12.30 12.74
CA MET A 107 -2.59 -12.36 13.53
C MET A 107 -2.93 -13.77 14.01
N THR A 108 -2.60 -14.82 13.23
CA THR A 108 -2.87 -16.23 13.59
C THR A 108 -1.74 -16.88 14.41
N GLY A 109 -0.63 -16.16 14.63
CA GLY A 109 0.53 -16.69 15.36
C GLY A 109 1.42 -17.63 14.55
N GLU A 110 1.17 -17.79 13.24
CA GLU A 110 2.06 -18.52 12.33
C GLU A 110 3.42 -17.80 12.15
N LEU A 111 3.41 -16.47 12.19
CA LEU A 111 4.61 -15.65 12.18
C LEU A 111 4.99 -15.28 13.62
N THR A 112 6.04 -15.89 14.15
CA THR A 112 6.54 -15.60 15.50
C THR A 112 7.45 -14.37 15.51
N PRO A 113 7.25 -13.41 16.44
CA PRO A 113 8.16 -12.30 16.61
C PRO A 113 9.57 -12.80 16.98
N ASN A 114 10.60 -12.23 16.37
CA ASN A 114 11.99 -12.52 16.71
C ASN A 114 12.49 -11.72 17.93
N GLY A 115 11.61 -10.98 18.60
CA GLY A 115 11.92 -10.14 19.76
C GLY A 115 12.55 -8.79 19.45
N LEU A 116 12.95 -8.52 18.20
CA LEU A 116 13.55 -7.23 17.83
C LEU A 116 12.50 -6.13 17.77
N GLN A 117 12.78 -5.02 18.45
CA GLN A 117 11.97 -3.82 18.39
C GLN A 117 12.31 -3.00 17.13
N LEU A 118 11.35 -2.23 16.64
CA LEU A 118 11.50 -1.45 15.40
C LEU A 118 12.66 -0.42 15.47
N ASN A 119 12.90 0.15 16.65
CA ASN A 119 14.01 1.07 16.89
C ASN A 119 15.38 0.36 16.89
N GLU A 120 15.44 -0.94 17.20
CA GLU A 120 16.66 -1.75 17.23
C GLU A 120 17.12 -2.23 15.85
N ILE A 121 16.23 -2.21 14.84
CA ILE A 121 16.60 -2.57 13.46
C ILE A 121 17.61 -1.53 12.94
N ALA A 122 18.83 -1.92 12.57
CA ALA A 122 19.81 -0.99 12.03
C ALA A 122 19.47 -0.59 10.58
N ASN A 123 19.78 0.67 10.21
CA ASN A 123 19.78 1.07 8.79
C ASN A 123 21.02 0.51 8.09
N ASP A 124 20.83 0.01 6.87
CA ASP A 124 21.92 -0.41 5.99
C ASP A 124 22.18 0.71 4.96
N LEU A 125 23.09 1.61 5.30
CA LEU A 125 23.44 2.77 4.47
C LEU A 125 24.29 2.41 3.24
N GLN A 126 24.85 1.20 3.21
CA GLN A 126 25.67 0.72 2.09
C GLN A 126 24.81 0.07 1.00
N ARG A 127 23.61 -0.42 1.36
CA ARG A 127 22.67 -0.99 0.41
C ARG A 127 22.06 0.09 -0.48
N GLN A 128 22.39 0.02 -1.77
CA GLN A 128 21.73 0.83 -2.79
C GLN A 128 20.30 0.31 -3.05
N PRO A 129 19.30 1.21 -3.20
CA PRO A 129 17.95 0.79 -3.57
C PRO A 129 17.93 0.15 -4.95
N GLU A 130 17.14 -0.90 -5.07
CA GLU A 130 16.96 -1.60 -6.34
C GLU A 130 16.12 -0.75 -7.32
N ASN A 131 16.62 -0.54 -8.54
CA ASN A 131 15.86 0.13 -9.59
C ASN A 131 15.05 -0.89 -10.40
N MET A 132 13.75 -0.93 -10.15
CA MET A 132 12.84 -1.88 -10.79
C MET A 132 12.40 -1.50 -12.20
N ARG A 133 12.81 -0.35 -12.76
CA ARG A 133 12.22 0.19 -14.01
C ARG A 133 12.25 -0.81 -15.17
N LYS A 134 13.39 -1.47 -15.39
CA LYS A 134 13.51 -2.49 -16.44
C LYS A 134 12.57 -3.67 -16.18
N ARG A 135 12.34 -4.03 -14.92
CA ARG A 135 11.53 -5.18 -14.52
C ARG A 135 10.02 -4.93 -14.51
N VAL A 136 9.57 -3.68 -14.36
CA VAL A 136 8.14 -3.37 -14.20
C VAL A 136 7.58 -2.42 -15.26
N CYS A 137 8.43 -1.67 -15.97
CA CYS A 137 8.04 -0.71 -17.00
C CYS A 137 8.92 -0.81 -18.25
N SER A 138 9.18 -2.03 -18.74
CA SER A 138 9.84 -2.24 -20.03
C SER A 138 9.30 -3.49 -20.73
N SER A 139 9.85 -3.84 -21.89
CA SER A 139 9.56 -5.10 -22.58
C SER A 139 9.89 -6.34 -21.73
N GLN A 140 10.74 -6.23 -20.72
CA GLN A 140 11.11 -7.33 -19.81
C GLN A 140 10.03 -7.61 -18.74
N SER A 141 9.01 -6.76 -18.61
CA SER A 141 8.04 -6.84 -17.52
C SER A 141 7.28 -8.18 -17.48
N ALA A 142 6.86 -8.71 -18.63
CA ALA A 142 6.10 -9.96 -18.67
C ALA A 142 6.92 -11.16 -18.19
N ALA A 143 8.18 -11.25 -18.61
CA ALA A 143 9.08 -12.33 -18.17
C ALA A 143 9.39 -12.23 -16.68
N TYR A 144 9.63 -11.02 -16.16
CA TYR A 144 9.85 -10.81 -14.73
C TYR A 144 8.60 -11.14 -13.91
N GLU A 145 7.41 -10.71 -14.36
CA GLU A 145 6.15 -11.04 -13.70
C GLU A 145 5.91 -12.56 -13.67
N ALA A 146 6.19 -13.29 -14.75
CA ALA A 146 6.07 -14.74 -14.77
C ALA A 146 6.97 -15.42 -13.71
N GLN A 147 8.19 -14.91 -13.49
CA GLN A 147 9.07 -15.40 -12.42
C GLN A 147 8.51 -15.08 -11.03
N GLN A 148 8.00 -13.86 -10.83
CA GLN A 148 7.42 -13.45 -9.55
C GLN A 148 6.11 -14.19 -9.26
N ASN A 149 5.31 -14.54 -10.26
CA ASN A 149 4.11 -15.35 -10.13
C ASN A 149 4.44 -16.77 -9.64
N LYS A 150 5.61 -17.34 -9.99
CA LYS A 150 6.08 -18.62 -9.44
C LYS A 150 6.47 -18.49 -7.97
N ARG A 151 7.11 -17.38 -7.58
CA ARG A 151 7.54 -17.11 -6.19
C ARG A 151 6.38 -16.73 -5.28
N TYR A 152 5.42 -15.98 -5.82
CA TYR A 152 4.26 -15.46 -5.11
C TYR A 152 2.96 -15.87 -5.83
N PRO A 153 2.60 -17.17 -5.78
CA PRO A 153 1.49 -17.70 -6.56
C PRO A 153 0.10 -17.39 -5.97
N MET A 154 0.03 -16.74 -4.81
CA MET A 154 -1.22 -16.43 -4.13
C MET A 154 -2.18 -15.65 -5.02
N GLY A 155 -3.45 -16.05 -5.00
CA GLY A 155 -4.51 -15.44 -5.81
C GLY A 155 -4.43 -15.75 -7.32
N ILE A 156 -3.58 -16.71 -7.75
CA ILE A 156 -3.51 -17.18 -9.14
C ILE A 156 -4.14 -18.57 -9.26
N GLY A 157 -5.15 -18.72 -10.12
CA GLY A 157 -5.79 -20.01 -10.39
C GLY A 157 -6.36 -20.63 -9.11
N ARG A 158 -5.91 -21.84 -8.75
CA ARG A 158 -6.34 -22.56 -7.53
C ARG A 158 -5.43 -22.33 -6.32
N ASN A 159 -4.39 -21.50 -6.44
CA ASN A 159 -3.50 -21.23 -5.32
C ASN A 159 -4.23 -20.46 -4.21
N LYS A 160 -3.86 -20.75 -2.95
CA LYS A 160 -4.41 -20.08 -1.77
C LYS A 160 -4.32 -18.55 -1.94
N SER A 161 -5.44 -17.88 -1.74
CA SER A 161 -5.50 -16.42 -1.60
C SER A 161 -5.65 -16.07 -0.12
N TYR A 162 -4.96 -15.03 0.31
CA TYR A 162 -5.14 -14.44 1.65
C TYR A 162 -6.15 -13.29 1.61
N LEU A 163 -6.62 -12.90 0.42
CA LEU A 163 -7.64 -11.89 0.22
C LEU A 163 -9.02 -12.56 0.06
N LYS A 164 -9.99 -12.10 0.85
CA LYS A 164 -11.39 -12.58 0.78
C LYS A 164 -12.16 -11.87 -0.33
N ALA A 165 -13.42 -12.26 -0.50
CA ALA A 165 -14.37 -11.52 -1.31
C ALA A 165 -14.50 -10.08 -0.78
N ALA A 166 -14.63 -9.12 -1.68
CA ALA A 166 -14.73 -7.71 -1.31
C ALA A 166 -16.04 -7.44 -0.56
N VAL A 167 -15.94 -6.80 0.60
CA VAL A 167 -17.09 -6.36 1.40
C VAL A 167 -17.25 -4.83 1.34
N LYS A 168 -18.44 -4.34 1.70
CA LYS A 168 -18.63 -2.90 1.92
C LYS A 168 -17.70 -2.43 3.03
N HIS A 169 -17.04 -1.30 2.81
CA HIS A 169 -16.15 -0.67 3.78
C HIS A 169 -16.40 0.84 3.78
N LYS A 170 -15.79 1.55 4.73
CA LYS A 170 -15.95 2.99 4.92
C LYS A 170 -15.79 3.75 3.60
N SER A 171 -16.79 4.58 3.28
CA SER A 171 -16.91 5.35 2.05
C SER A 171 -17.39 6.75 2.39
N HIS A 172 -16.89 7.75 1.67
CA HIS A 172 -17.36 9.14 1.83
C HIS A 172 -17.96 9.67 0.54
N SER A 173 -18.93 10.57 0.65
CA SER A 173 -19.50 11.29 -0.49
C SER A 173 -19.26 12.78 -0.31
N ILE A 174 -18.65 13.39 -1.31
CA ILE A 174 -18.33 14.81 -1.40
C ILE A 174 -19.16 15.38 -2.55
N ARG A 175 -19.92 16.43 -2.26
CA ARG A 175 -20.54 17.26 -3.30
C ARG A 175 -19.75 18.55 -3.36
N THR A 176 -19.20 18.87 -4.52
CA THR A 176 -18.54 20.15 -4.74
C THR A 176 -19.58 21.19 -5.10
N TRP A 177 -19.34 22.43 -4.68
CA TRP A 177 -20.06 23.59 -5.17
C TRP A 177 -19.10 24.44 -5.98
N LYS A 178 -19.58 25.04 -7.07
CA LYS A 178 -18.81 26.07 -7.78
C LYS A 178 -18.71 27.29 -6.87
N ALA A 179 -17.63 27.40 -6.10
CA ALA A 179 -17.25 28.67 -5.51
C ALA A 179 -16.54 29.48 -6.60
N ALA A 180 -16.91 30.75 -6.76
CA ALA A 180 -16.07 31.73 -7.44
C ALA A 180 -14.86 32.03 -6.54
N VAL A 181 -14.01 31.03 -6.33
CA VAL A 181 -12.70 31.25 -5.73
C VAL A 181 -11.87 31.95 -6.78
N GLY A 182 -11.45 33.19 -6.49
CA GLY A 182 -10.44 33.93 -7.25
C GLY A 182 -9.07 33.26 -7.13
N PHE A 183 -8.99 31.97 -7.43
CA PHE A 183 -7.75 31.21 -7.44
C PHE A 183 -6.98 31.57 -8.71
N SER A 184 -6.02 32.49 -8.57
CA SER A 184 -5.12 32.93 -9.63
C SER A 184 -3.90 32.01 -9.81
N GLY A 185 -3.91 30.81 -9.24
CA GLY A 185 -2.82 29.85 -9.34
C GLY A 185 -2.81 29.11 -10.68
N PRO A 186 -1.65 28.64 -11.16
CA PRO A 186 -1.57 27.86 -12.39
C PRO A 186 -2.41 26.59 -12.26
N LEU A 187 -3.31 26.39 -13.24
CA LEU A 187 -4.09 25.16 -13.33
C LEU A 187 -3.17 24.00 -13.74
N PRO A 188 -3.33 22.80 -13.16
CA PRO A 188 -2.57 21.63 -13.58
C PRO A 188 -2.87 21.30 -15.05
N TYR A 189 -1.83 20.99 -15.82
CA TYR A 189 -1.99 20.59 -17.21
C TYR A 189 -2.80 19.29 -17.31
N PRO A 190 -3.67 19.14 -18.34
CA PRO A 190 -4.35 17.90 -18.62
C PRO A 190 -3.34 16.76 -18.79
N LYS A 191 -3.68 15.58 -18.29
CA LYS A 191 -2.88 14.38 -18.52
C LYS A 191 -2.80 14.10 -20.04
N PRO A 192 -1.61 13.87 -20.62
CA PRO A 192 -1.49 13.48 -22.02
C PRO A 192 -2.34 12.24 -22.31
N LYS A 193 -3.03 12.23 -23.46
CA LYS A 193 -3.82 11.09 -23.94
C LYS A 193 -2.92 9.93 -24.35
#